data_AF-A0A4P5X3T4-F1
#
_entry.id   AF-A0A4P5X3T4-F1
#
_cell.length_a   1.000
_cell.length_b   1.000
_cell.length_c   1.000
_cell.angle_alpha   90.00
_cell.angle_beta   90.00
_cell.angle_gamma   90.00
#
_symmetry.space_group_name_H-M   'P 1'
#
loop_
_entity.id
_entity.type
_entity.pdbx_description
1 polymer ?
#
loop_
_entity_poly.entity_id
_entity_poly.type
_entity_poly.pdbx_seq_one_letter_code
_entity_poly.pdbx_strand_id
1 'polypeptide(L)'
;MATPVWSQVVTPPPAQVAPVDEHIEKMPVPPARPEAQPVEAQPVQAQPKQAQIVLPDLPFESLAQKDEAGNFKPLSEPIQLAALRVNPTIEDKAKFFEDIKPILAERSLNVQNVLVSNIDLLERVDDGVFERVDFKDAASIKQLLEVTKPFLPPAAPKSLLEELRDTGKLTPVQFAFTANKIIRDYTLTINPAPTEGLDSTQQARVSMQRAAALLKNGSIEEYIFIYNQAKAAAAENFDTVVGMMEGLDEGKKSELAKVSESVKAASTKADKIAALRPLRDVLTIDQRKEWVRHCLIMIPQ
;
A
#
# COMPACT_ATOMS: atom_id res chain seq x y z
N MET A 1 -58.54 18.66 5.31
CA MET A 1 -57.24 19.35 5.10
C MET A 1 -56.58 18.69 3.90
N ALA A 2 -56.57 19.38 2.76
CA ALA A 2 -56.13 18.85 1.48
C ALA A 2 -54.73 19.38 1.14
N THR A 3 -53.84 18.50 0.69
CA THR A 3 -52.48 18.82 0.23
C THR A 3 -52.52 19.57 -1.12
N PRO A 4 -51.63 20.54 -1.36
CA PRO A 4 -51.53 21.16 -2.67
C PRO A 4 -50.72 20.27 -3.61
N VAL A 5 -51.33 19.95 -4.75
CA VAL A 5 -50.74 19.27 -5.91
C VAL A 5 -49.86 20.28 -6.65
N TRP A 6 -48.58 19.97 -6.84
CA TRP A 6 -47.70 20.74 -7.71
C TRP A 6 -47.87 20.26 -9.14
N SER A 7 -48.53 21.05 -9.98
CA SER A 7 -48.65 20.83 -11.41
C SER A 7 -47.37 21.24 -12.12
N GLN A 8 -46.77 20.30 -12.85
CA GLN A 8 -45.63 20.55 -13.73
C GLN A 8 -46.16 21.13 -15.05
N VAL A 9 -45.87 22.41 -15.32
CA VAL A 9 -46.22 23.04 -16.60
C VAL A 9 -45.15 22.66 -17.63
N VAL A 10 -45.49 21.76 -18.54
CA VAL A 10 -44.67 21.46 -19.73
C VAL A 10 -45.17 22.36 -20.87
N THR A 11 -44.34 23.29 -21.32
CA THR A 11 -44.60 24.06 -22.54
C THR A 11 -44.19 23.26 -23.78
N PRO A 12 -45.02 23.21 -24.84
CA PRO A 12 -44.64 22.54 -26.09
C PRO A 12 -43.52 23.32 -26.81
N PRO A 13 -42.66 22.64 -27.58
CA PRO A 13 -41.61 23.32 -28.34
C PRO A 13 -42.21 24.20 -29.45
N PRO A 14 -41.58 25.34 -29.77
CA PRO A 14 -42.09 26.27 -30.77
C PRO A 14 -42.08 25.64 -32.17
N ALA A 15 -43.21 25.73 -32.87
CA ALA A 15 -43.43 25.09 -34.16
C ALA A 15 -42.79 25.85 -35.35
N GLN A 16 -42.15 26.99 -35.14
CA GLN A 16 -41.55 27.79 -36.22
C GLN A 16 -40.23 28.41 -35.77
N VAL A 17 -39.16 28.04 -36.48
CA VAL A 17 -37.83 28.65 -36.36
C VAL A 17 -37.91 30.02 -37.05
N ALA A 18 -37.53 31.09 -36.34
CA ALA A 18 -37.43 32.42 -36.93
C ALA A 18 -36.45 32.40 -38.12
N PRO A 19 -36.75 33.08 -39.24
CA PRO A 19 -35.83 33.17 -40.36
C PRO A 19 -34.54 33.86 -39.92
N VAL A 20 -33.40 33.23 -40.24
CA VAL A 20 -32.06 33.75 -39.95
C VAL A 20 -31.85 35.02 -40.76
N ASP A 21 -31.47 36.09 -40.08
CA ASP A 21 -31.18 37.40 -40.65
C ASP A 21 -30.07 37.31 -41.71
N GLU A 22 -30.34 37.72 -42.95
CA GLU A 22 -29.40 37.62 -44.08
C GLU A 22 -28.20 38.59 -43.96
N HIS A 23 -28.18 39.43 -42.92
CA HIS A 23 -27.14 40.44 -42.67
C HIS A 23 -26.19 40.07 -41.52
N ILE A 24 -26.08 38.79 -41.15
CA ILE A 24 -24.95 38.33 -40.35
C ILE A 24 -23.70 38.44 -41.23
N GLU A 25 -22.83 39.41 -40.92
CA GLU A 25 -21.48 39.48 -41.48
C GLU A 25 -20.85 38.10 -41.37
N LYS A 26 -20.59 37.47 -42.53
CA LYS A 26 -19.90 36.18 -42.59
C LYS A 26 -18.60 36.35 -41.83
N MET A 27 -18.47 35.66 -40.70
CA MET A 27 -17.20 35.58 -39.98
C MET A 27 -16.12 35.22 -41.00
N PRO A 28 -14.95 35.92 -40.98
CA PRO A 28 -13.87 35.60 -41.88
C PRO A 28 -13.56 34.12 -41.76
N VAL A 29 -13.58 33.43 -42.90
CA VAL A 29 -13.23 32.01 -42.99
C VAL A 29 -11.91 31.83 -42.25
N PRO A 30 -11.84 30.96 -41.22
CA PRO A 30 -10.59 30.70 -40.53
C PRO A 30 -9.52 30.39 -41.58
N PRO A 31 -8.32 31.00 -41.51
CA PRO A 31 -7.26 30.68 -42.47
C PRO A 31 -7.09 29.18 -42.51
N ALA A 32 -6.92 28.63 -43.71
CA ALA A 32 -6.67 27.21 -43.91
C ALA A 32 -5.60 26.78 -42.91
N ARG A 33 -5.93 25.81 -42.06
CA ARG A 33 -4.99 25.25 -41.09
C ARG A 33 -3.76 24.86 -41.91
N PRO A 34 -2.56 25.39 -41.63
CA PRO A 34 -1.36 24.99 -42.32
C PRO A 34 -1.32 23.47 -42.33
N GLU A 35 -1.06 22.87 -43.49
CA GLU A 35 -0.78 21.44 -43.56
C GLU A 35 0.18 21.12 -42.41
N ALA A 36 -0.22 20.18 -41.55
CA ALA A 36 0.61 19.78 -40.43
C ALA A 36 1.95 19.38 -41.05
N GLN A 37 2.98 20.20 -40.84
CA GLN A 37 4.33 19.81 -41.19
C GLN A 37 4.53 18.44 -40.56
N PRO A 38 5.08 17.45 -41.29
CA PRO A 38 5.50 16.20 -40.68
C PRO A 38 6.34 16.61 -39.48
N VAL A 39 5.86 16.33 -38.27
CA VAL A 39 6.68 16.47 -37.09
C VAL A 39 7.80 15.49 -37.34
N GLU A 40 8.98 15.98 -37.73
CA GLU A 40 10.18 15.17 -37.75
C GLU A 40 10.22 14.53 -36.37
N ALA A 41 10.02 13.21 -36.32
CA ALA A 41 10.12 12.47 -35.09
C ALA A 41 11.49 12.82 -34.53
N GLN A 42 11.51 13.57 -33.43
CA GLN A 42 12.74 13.82 -32.72
C GLN A 42 13.37 12.45 -32.52
N PRO A 43 14.64 12.23 -32.91
CA PRO A 43 15.28 10.95 -32.70
C PRO A 43 15.15 10.66 -31.22
N VAL A 44 14.32 9.66 -30.89
CA VAL A 44 14.23 9.14 -29.54
C VAL A 44 15.65 8.71 -29.24
N GLN A 45 16.37 9.49 -28.44
CA GLN A 45 17.69 9.11 -27.97
C GLN A 45 17.51 7.73 -27.39
N ALA A 46 18.11 6.73 -28.04
CA ALA A 46 18.05 5.36 -27.58
C ALA A 46 18.62 5.40 -26.16
N GLN A 47 17.73 5.28 -25.17
CA GLN A 47 18.18 5.12 -23.80
C GLN A 47 19.13 3.92 -23.82
N PRO A 48 20.36 4.05 -23.31
CA PRO A 48 21.29 2.94 -23.31
C PRO A 48 20.59 1.76 -22.64
N LYS A 49 20.40 0.66 -23.39
CA LYS A 49 19.86 -0.58 -22.85
C LYS A 49 20.74 -0.93 -21.66
N GLN A 50 20.21 -0.79 -20.45
CA GLN A 50 20.90 -1.25 -19.26
C GLN A 50 21.29 -2.71 -19.52
N ALA A 51 22.59 -3.01 -19.41
CA ALA A 51 23.07 -4.36 -19.60
C ALA A 51 22.27 -5.28 -18.68
N GLN A 52 21.62 -6.30 -19.26
CA GLN A 52 20.87 -7.26 -18.46
C GLN A 52 21.84 -7.96 -17.51
N ILE A 53 21.65 -7.77 -16.21
CA ILE A 53 22.42 -8.47 -15.19
C ILE A 53 22.04 -9.94 -15.29
N VAL A 54 22.98 -10.77 -15.74
CA VAL A 54 22.81 -12.23 -15.74
C VAL A 54 22.93 -12.70 -14.29
N LEU A 55 21.83 -13.20 -13.74
CA LEU A 55 21.79 -13.70 -12.36
C LEU A 55 22.38 -15.11 -12.29
N PRO A 56 23.24 -15.40 -11.31
CA PRO A 56 23.72 -16.75 -11.08
C PRO A 56 22.55 -17.67 -10.65
N ASP A 57 22.63 -18.95 -10.98
CA ASP A 57 21.65 -19.95 -10.55
C ASP A 57 22.15 -20.60 -9.25
N LEU A 58 21.89 -19.93 -8.13
CA LEU A 58 22.28 -20.39 -6.80
C LEU A 58 21.04 -20.82 -6.02
N PRO A 59 21.08 -21.95 -5.29
CA PRO A 59 19.98 -22.33 -4.41
C PRO A 59 19.85 -21.35 -3.24
N PHE A 60 18.63 -21.11 -2.78
CA PHE A 60 18.33 -20.30 -1.60
C PHE A 60 17.21 -20.95 -0.79
N GLU A 61 17.14 -20.63 0.51
CA GLU A 61 16.06 -21.10 1.38
C GLU A 61 14.75 -20.36 1.04
N SER A 62 13.68 -21.11 0.76
CA SER A 62 12.39 -20.50 0.45
C SER A 62 11.80 -19.83 1.68
N LEU A 63 11.34 -18.59 1.49
CA LEU A 63 10.63 -17.82 2.52
C LEU A 63 9.18 -18.30 2.71
N ALA A 64 8.61 -19.03 1.75
CA ALA A 64 7.22 -19.45 1.76
C ALA A 64 7.05 -20.80 2.48
N GLN A 65 7.42 -20.83 3.76
CA GLN A 65 7.32 -22.04 4.60
C GLN A 65 5.86 -22.28 5.03
N LYS A 66 5.44 -23.55 5.07
CA LYS A 66 4.10 -23.94 5.55
C LYS A 66 4.15 -24.43 6.99
N ASP A 67 3.10 -24.15 7.75
CA ASP A 67 2.87 -24.71 9.09
C ASP A 67 2.31 -26.15 9.03
N GLU A 68 2.10 -26.75 10.20
CA GLU A 68 1.53 -28.11 10.33
C GLU A 68 0.12 -28.23 9.75
N ALA A 69 -0.62 -27.11 9.65
CA ALA A 69 -1.95 -27.04 9.06
C ALA A 69 -1.92 -26.80 7.52
N GLY A 70 -0.73 -26.66 6.92
CA GLY A 70 -0.55 -26.43 5.50
C GLY A 70 -0.72 -24.97 5.06
N ASN A 71 -0.86 -24.03 6.00
CA ASN A 71 -0.93 -22.59 5.73
C ASN A 71 0.47 -21.99 5.64
N PHE A 72 0.64 -20.94 4.85
CA PHE A 72 1.91 -20.21 4.81
C PHE A 72 2.16 -19.51 6.15
N LYS A 73 3.32 -19.78 6.75
CA LYS A 73 3.78 -19.12 7.96
C LYS A 73 4.04 -17.65 7.65
N PRO A 74 3.48 -16.70 8.43
CA PRO A 74 3.81 -15.29 8.30
C PRO A 74 5.30 -15.04 8.52
N LEU A 75 5.87 -14.08 7.79
CA LEU A 75 7.25 -13.65 8.02
C LEU A 75 7.38 -12.97 9.39
N SER A 76 8.51 -13.18 10.06
CA SER A 76 8.80 -12.57 11.37
C SER A 76 9.46 -11.19 11.26
N GLU A 77 9.78 -10.75 10.05
CA GLU A 77 10.40 -9.45 9.73
C GLU A 77 9.95 -9.02 8.32
N PRO A 78 10.14 -7.75 7.92
CA PRO A 78 9.80 -7.27 6.59
C PRO A 78 10.43 -8.12 5.48
N ILE A 79 9.69 -8.31 4.38
CA ILE A 79 10.07 -9.23 3.30
C ILE A 79 11.48 -8.99 2.74
N GLN A 80 11.91 -7.73 2.68
CA GLN A 80 13.22 -7.36 2.16
C GLN A 80 14.36 -7.78 3.10
N LEU A 81 14.16 -7.70 4.42
CA LEU A 81 15.12 -8.18 5.42
C LEU A 81 15.21 -9.71 5.39
N ALA A 82 14.05 -10.38 5.38
CA ALA A 82 13.99 -11.85 5.27
C ALA A 82 14.72 -12.34 4.01
N ALA A 83 14.50 -11.67 2.88
CA ALA A 83 15.15 -12.01 1.62
C ALA A 83 16.67 -11.77 1.64
N LEU A 84 17.16 -10.72 2.32
CA LEU A 84 18.60 -10.49 2.50
C LEU A 84 19.25 -11.60 3.34
N ARG A 85 18.56 -12.12 4.37
CA ARG A 85 19.10 -13.20 5.22
C ARG A 85 19.31 -14.50 4.46
N VAL A 86 18.45 -14.82 3.50
CA VAL A 86 18.56 -16.06 2.73
C VAL A 86 19.32 -15.88 1.41
N ASN A 87 19.83 -14.68 1.12
CA ASN A 87 20.55 -14.43 -0.13
C ASN A 87 21.94 -15.12 -0.15
N PRO A 88 22.18 -16.07 -1.08
CA PRO A 88 23.45 -16.80 -1.18
C PRO A 88 24.59 -15.96 -1.75
N THR A 89 24.30 -14.84 -2.42
CA THR A 89 25.32 -13.91 -2.97
C THR A 89 25.92 -12.97 -1.91
N ILE A 90 25.42 -13.03 -0.67
CA ILE A 90 26.00 -12.36 0.50
C ILE A 90 26.78 -13.42 1.29
N GLU A 91 28.10 -13.39 1.14
CA GLU A 91 29.01 -14.39 1.73
C GLU A 91 29.07 -14.25 3.25
N ASP A 92 29.51 -13.09 3.75
CA ASP A 92 29.58 -12.80 5.19
C ASP A 92 28.34 -12.03 5.65
N LYS A 93 27.28 -12.79 5.96
CA LYS A 93 26.00 -12.22 6.42
C LYS A 93 26.15 -11.50 7.76
N ALA A 94 26.96 -12.03 8.68
CA ALA A 94 27.12 -11.42 10.00
C ALA A 94 27.72 -10.01 9.87
N LYS A 95 28.83 -9.89 9.12
CA LYS A 95 29.43 -8.58 8.85
C LYS A 95 28.50 -7.68 8.06
N PHE A 96 27.82 -8.20 7.04
CA PHE A 96 26.87 -7.42 6.26
C PHE A 96 25.78 -6.79 7.14
N PHE A 97 25.17 -7.56 8.06
CA PHE A 97 24.13 -7.06 8.94
C PHE A 97 24.66 -6.06 9.98
N GLU A 98 25.88 -6.22 10.48
CA GLU A 98 26.53 -5.20 11.32
C GLU A 98 26.79 -3.91 10.53
N ASP A 99 27.24 -4.02 9.28
CA ASP A 99 27.58 -2.87 8.42
C ASP A 99 26.36 -2.03 7.98
N ILE A 100 25.16 -2.64 7.94
CA ILE A 100 23.91 -1.94 7.58
C ILE A 100 23.08 -1.54 8.80
N LYS A 101 23.45 -1.96 10.01
CA LYS A 101 22.71 -1.67 11.25
C LYS A 101 22.40 -0.17 11.44
N PRO A 102 23.33 0.78 11.18
CA PRO A 102 23.03 2.21 11.28
C PRO A 102 21.95 2.66 10.28
N ILE A 103 21.97 2.11 9.05
CA ILE A 103 20.97 2.40 8.01
C ILE A 103 19.60 1.89 8.45
N LEU A 104 19.55 0.67 9.01
CA LEU A 104 18.30 0.09 9.52
C LEU A 104 17.71 0.92 10.68
N ALA A 105 18.55 1.43 11.58
CA ALA A 105 18.11 2.26 12.69
C ALA A 105 17.51 3.59 12.21
N GLU A 106 18.19 4.30 11.30
CA GLU A 106 17.68 5.54 10.71
C GLU A 106 16.39 5.29 9.91
N ARG A 107 16.40 4.24 9.08
CA ARG A 107 15.23 3.83 8.29
C ARG A 107 14.03 3.54 9.18
N SER A 108 14.22 2.81 10.29
CA SER A 108 13.14 2.47 11.22
C SER A 108 12.41 3.73 11.70
N LEU A 109 13.14 4.78 12.07
CA LEU A 109 12.55 6.07 12.46
C LEU A 109 11.79 6.74 11.31
N ASN A 110 12.36 6.76 10.11
CA ASN A 110 11.72 7.37 8.94
C ASN A 110 10.43 6.64 8.53
N VAL A 111 10.47 5.31 8.52
CA VAL A 111 9.31 4.46 8.22
C VAL A 111 8.22 4.63 9.27
N GLN A 112 8.58 4.66 10.56
CA GLN A 112 7.63 4.93 11.65
C GLN A 112 6.98 6.31 11.55
N ASN A 113 7.74 7.34 11.17
CA ASN A 113 7.21 8.69 10.98
C ASN A 113 6.18 8.75 9.83
N VAL A 114 6.47 8.10 8.71
CA VAL A 114 5.53 8.01 7.58
C VAL A 114 4.29 7.20 7.96
N LEU A 115 4.46 6.07 8.66
CA LEU A 115 3.39 5.23 9.19
C LEU A 115 2.43 6.06 10.05
N VAL A 116 2.96 6.75 11.08
CA VAL A 116 2.17 7.57 11.99
C VAL A 116 1.47 8.70 11.24
N SER A 117 2.15 9.35 10.30
CA SER A 117 1.57 10.47 9.56
C SER A 117 0.37 10.07 8.70
N ASN A 118 0.32 8.80 8.27
CA ASN A 118 -0.66 8.26 7.32
C ASN A 118 -1.44 7.06 7.90
N ILE A 119 -1.66 7.03 9.22
CA ILE A 119 -2.27 5.89 9.91
C ILE A 119 -3.69 5.58 9.40
N ASP A 120 -4.47 6.60 9.05
CA ASP A 120 -5.80 6.46 8.46
C ASP A 120 -5.78 5.67 7.14
N LEU A 121 -4.72 5.82 6.36
CA LEU A 121 -4.55 5.08 5.12
C LEU A 121 -4.20 3.61 5.38
N LEU A 122 -3.37 3.32 6.40
CA LEU A 122 -3.11 1.94 6.82
C LEU A 122 -4.34 1.26 7.42
N GLU A 123 -5.17 2.00 8.15
CA GLU A 123 -6.47 1.48 8.62
C GLU A 123 -7.36 1.08 7.43
N ARG A 124 -7.33 1.82 6.32
CA ARG A 124 -8.01 1.41 5.07
C ARG A 124 -7.39 0.17 4.43
N VAL A 125 -6.09 -0.02 4.56
CA VAL A 125 -5.40 -1.25 4.13
C VAL A 125 -5.86 -2.44 4.98
N ASP A 126 -5.98 -2.29 6.29
CA ASP A 126 -6.51 -3.31 7.21
C ASP A 126 -7.97 -3.64 6.95
N ASP A 127 -8.76 -2.66 6.53
CA ASP A 127 -10.13 -2.87 6.06
C ASP A 127 -10.20 -3.59 4.71
N GLY A 128 -9.06 -3.85 4.08
CA GLY A 128 -8.96 -4.69 2.91
C GLY A 128 -9.19 -3.96 1.59
N VAL A 129 -8.70 -2.72 1.46
CA VAL A 129 -8.76 -1.96 0.20
C VAL A 129 -8.10 -2.72 -0.96
N PHE A 130 -7.06 -3.50 -0.69
CA PHE A 130 -6.35 -4.31 -1.69
C PHE A 130 -7.16 -5.52 -2.15
N GLU A 131 -7.99 -6.07 -1.27
CA GLU A 131 -8.79 -7.27 -1.51
C GLU A 131 -10.13 -6.93 -2.19
N ARG A 132 -10.58 -5.68 -2.04
CA ARG A 132 -11.84 -5.15 -2.60
C ARG A 132 -11.69 -4.36 -3.90
N VAL A 133 -10.47 -4.07 -4.35
CA VAL A 133 -10.24 -3.27 -5.56
C VAL A 133 -10.80 -3.97 -6.82
N ASP A 134 -11.53 -3.22 -7.63
CA ASP A 134 -11.93 -3.64 -8.97
C ASP A 134 -11.07 -2.90 -10.01
N PHE A 135 -10.14 -3.61 -10.63
CA PHE A 135 -9.26 -3.02 -11.64
C PHE A 135 -9.94 -2.76 -12.99
N LYS A 136 -11.24 -3.05 -13.13
CA LYS A 136 -12.04 -2.56 -14.26
C LYS A 136 -12.63 -1.18 -13.98
N ASP A 137 -12.67 -0.76 -12.72
CA ASP A 137 -13.19 0.53 -12.30
C ASP A 137 -12.04 1.51 -12.02
N ALA A 138 -12.00 2.59 -12.80
CA ALA A 138 -11.02 3.65 -12.63
C ALA A 138 -11.11 4.33 -11.25
N ALA A 139 -12.31 4.42 -10.66
CA ALA A 139 -12.47 5.00 -9.33
C ALA A 139 -11.87 4.09 -8.25
N SER A 140 -12.08 2.78 -8.33
CA SER A 140 -11.45 1.80 -7.44
C SER A 140 -9.91 1.82 -7.53
N ILE A 141 -9.35 1.88 -8.74
CA ILE A 141 -7.90 2.03 -8.95
C ILE A 141 -7.41 3.34 -8.32
N LYS A 142 -8.14 4.45 -8.54
CA LYS A 142 -7.77 5.75 -7.96
C LYS A 142 -7.74 5.68 -6.44
N GLN A 143 -8.71 5.04 -5.80
CA GLN A 143 -8.73 4.86 -4.35
C GLN A 143 -7.55 4.02 -3.86
N LEU A 144 -7.20 2.95 -4.57
CA LEU A 144 -6.00 2.16 -4.25
C LEU A 144 -4.74 3.02 -4.33
N LEU A 145 -4.58 3.80 -5.40
CA LEU A 145 -3.44 4.70 -5.59
C LEU A 145 -3.38 5.81 -4.55
N GLU A 146 -4.52 6.38 -4.15
CA GLU A 146 -4.59 7.39 -3.09
C GLU A 146 -4.12 6.82 -1.74
N VAL A 147 -4.44 5.56 -1.44
CA VAL A 147 -3.96 4.88 -0.23
C VAL A 147 -2.47 4.55 -0.32
N THR A 148 -1.95 4.12 -1.47
CA THR A 148 -0.55 3.69 -1.57
C THR A 148 0.44 4.83 -1.76
N LYS A 149 0.05 5.92 -2.43
CA LYS A 149 0.97 7.00 -2.83
C LYS A 149 1.79 7.60 -1.68
N PRO A 150 1.24 7.83 -0.47
CA PRO A 150 2.03 8.39 0.63
C PRO A 150 3.14 7.47 1.16
N PHE A 151 3.07 6.18 0.84
CA PHE A 151 4.07 5.17 1.17
C PHE A 151 5.09 4.94 0.05
N LEU A 152 5.07 5.78 -1.00
CA LEU A 152 5.99 5.71 -2.13
C LEU A 152 6.94 6.93 -2.15
N PRO A 153 8.16 6.77 -2.70
CA PRO A 153 9.04 7.91 -2.95
C PRO A 153 8.39 8.96 -3.87
N PRO A 154 8.66 10.26 -3.67
CA PRO A 154 9.57 10.84 -2.68
C PRO A 154 8.93 11.14 -1.31
N ALA A 155 7.65 10.84 -1.12
CA ALA A 155 6.95 11.11 0.14
C ALA A 155 7.41 10.19 1.28
N ALA A 156 7.85 8.99 0.93
CA ALA A 156 8.38 7.98 1.82
C ALA A 156 9.81 7.57 1.42
N PRO A 157 10.56 6.92 2.34
CA PRO A 157 11.82 6.26 2.01
C PRO A 157 11.69 5.33 0.80
N LYS A 158 12.81 5.09 0.10
CA LYS A 158 12.85 4.08 -0.96
C LYS A 158 12.68 2.69 -0.36
N SER A 159 12.59 1.67 -1.20
CA SER A 159 12.71 0.30 -0.67
C SER A 159 14.08 0.12 0.00
N LEU A 160 14.15 -0.70 1.06
CA LEU A 160 15.41 -1.00 1.74
C LEU A 160 16.47 -1.48 0.73
N LEU A 161 16.09 -2.33 -0.23
CA LEU A 161 17.02 -2.81 -1.25
C LEU A 161 17.58 -1.66 -2.11
N GLU A 162 16.76 -0.68 -2.49
CA GLU A 162 17.22 0.47 -3.25
C GLU A 162 18.15 1.37 -2.41
N GLU A 163 17.85 1.59 -1.12
CA GLU A 163 18.73 2.37 -0.23
C GLU A 163 20.08 1.70 -0.05
N LEU A 164 20.10 0.38 0.18
CA LEU A 164 21.33 -0.38 0.32
C LEU A 164 22.14 -0.41 -0.98
N ARG A 165 21.47 -0.46 -2.14
CA ARG A 165 22.16 -0.35 -3.44
C ARG A 165 22.74 1.05 -3.65
N ASP A 166 21.94 2.08 -3.39
CA ASP A 166 22.32 3.48 -3.63
C ASP A 166 23.46 3.92 -2.67
N THR A 167 23.56 3.30 -1.48
CA THR A 167 24.67 3.48 -0.52
C THR A 167 25.86 2.53 -0.75
N GLY A 168 25.83 1.71 -1.80
CA GLY A 168 26.90 0.78 -2.15
C GLY A 168 27.04 -0.44 -1.23
N LYS A 169 26.06 -0.69 -0.35
CA LYS A 169 26.01 -1.86 0.52
C LYS A 169 25.56 -3.12 -0.21
N LEU A 170 24.78 -2.98 -1.29
CA LEU A 170 24.45 -4.07 -2.21
C LEU A 170 25.08 -3.84 -3.57
N THR A 171 25.73 -4.87 -4.08
CA THR A 171 26.10 -4.93 -5.50
C THR A 171 24.85 -5.06 -6.38
N PRO A 172 24.92 -4.71 -7.68
CA PRO A 172 23.80 -4.91 -8.60
C PRO A 172 23.31 -6.36 -8.67
N VAL A 173 24.22 -7.34 -8.57
CA VAL A 173 23.89 -8.77 -8.56
C VAL A 173 23.14 -9.14 -7.27
N GLN A 174 23.63 -8.71 -6.10
CA GLN A 174 22.95 -8.98 -4.83
C GLN A 174 21.55 -8.35 -4.79
N PHE A 175 21.42 -7.08 -5.20
CA PHE A 175 20.14 -6.41 -5.33
C PHE A 175 19.18 -7.19 -6.23
N ALA A 176 19.62 -7.52 -7.46
CA ALA A 176 18.77 -8.19 -8.43
C ALA A 176 18.44 -9.64 -8.02
N PHE A 177 19.34 -10.35 -7.34
CA PHE A 177 19.06 -11.68 -6.79
C PHE A 177 18.00 -11.59 -5.68
N THR A 178 18.15 -10.68 -4.71
CA THR A 178 17.15 -10.49 -3.65
C THR A 178 15.78 -10.11 -4.22
N ALA A 179 15.73 -9.09 -5.08
CA ALA A 179 14.47 -8.55 -5.59
C ALA A 179 13.78 -9.49 -6.61
N ASN A 180 14.53 -10.00 -7.59
CA ASN A 180 13.95 -10.69 -8.74
C ASN A 180 13.87 -12.20 -8.59
N LYS A 181 14.66 -12.81 -7.69
CA LYS A 181 14.58 -14.24 -7.38
C LYS A 181 13.83 -14.46 -6.07
N ILE A 182 14.37 -14.03 -4.94
CA ILE A 182 13.87 -14.42 -3.61
C ILE A 182 12.50 -13.79 -3.29
N ILE A 183 12.39 -12.45 -3.36
CA ILE A 183 11.13 -11.74 -3.06
C ILE A 183 10.03 -12.12 -4.06
N ARG A 184 10.39 -12.24 -5.34
CA ARG A 184 9.48 -12.66 -6.40
C ARG A 184 8.99 -14.08 -6.15
N ASP A 185 9.88 -15.03 -5.87
CA ASP A 185 9.53 -16.42 -5.55
C ASP A 185 8.54 -16.49 -4.40
N TYR A 186 8.83 -15.81 -3.27
CA TYR A 186 7.91 -15.72 -2.15
C TYR A 186 6.54 -15.18 -2.57
N THR A 187 6.52 -13.98 -3.19
CA THR A 187 5.27 -13.29 -3.53
C THR A 187 4.40 -14.10 -4.48
N LEU A 188 5.01 -14.80 -5.45
CA LEU A 188 4.30 -15.66 -6.40
C LEU A 188 3.85 -16.99 -5.80
N THR A 189 4.59 -17.50 -4.81
CA THR A 189 4.22 -18.73 -4.11
C THR A 189 3.01 -18.51 -3.22
N ILE A 190 2.97 -17.39 -2.49
CA ILE A 190 1.82 -17.05 -1.63
C ILE A 190 0.64 -16.43 -2.40
N ASN A 191 0.85 -15.98 -3.64
CA ASN A 191 -0.19 -15.49 -4.56
C ASN A 191 -0.08 -16.22 -5.91
N PRO A 192 -0.51 -17.49 -5.98
CA PRO A 192 -0.34 -18.32 -7.17
C PRO A 192 -1.09 -17.75 -8.38
N ALA A 193 -0.62 -18.13 -9.57
CA ALA A 193 -1.30 -17.80 -10.82
C ALA A 193 -2.70 -18.43 -10.88
N PRO A 194 -3.62 -17.88 -11.71
CA PRO A 194 -4.92 -18.50 -11.93
C PRO A 194 -4.73 -19.93 -12.45
N THR A 195 -5.47 -20.89 -11.89
CA THR A 195 -5.47 -22.27 -12.34
C THR A 195 -6.02 -22.36 -13.77
N GLU A 196 -5.46 -23.25 -14.59
CA GLU A 196 -6.00 -23.56 -15.91
C GLU A 196 -7.45 -24.08 -15.77
N GLY A 197 -8.34 -23.63 -16.65
CA GLY A 197 -9.77 -24.00 -16.64
C GLY A 197 -10.72 -23.01 -15.96
N LEU A 198 -10.22 -21.95 -15.33
CA LEU A 198 -11.05 -20.83 -14.88
C LEU A 198 -11.63 -20.06 -16.08
N ASP A 199 -12.83 -19.48 -15.94
CA ASP A 199 -13.37 -18.59 -16.96
C ASP A 199 -12.56 -17.28 -17.07
N SER A 200 -12.69 -16.57 -18.18
CA SER A 200 -11.90 -15.35 -18.44
C SER A 200 -12.10 -14.24 -17.40
N THR A 201 -13.26 -14.19 -16.74
CA THR A 201 -13.55 -13.20 -15.69
C THR A 201 -12.85 -13.58 -14.38
N GLN A 202 -12.86 -14.86 -14.03
CA GLN A 202 -12.15 -15.40 -12.86
C GLN A 202 -10.63 -15.28 -13.02
N GLN A 203 -10.09 -15.62 -14.20
CA GLN A 203 -8.67 -15.46 -14.50
C GLN A 203 -8.21 -14.01 -14.38
N ALA A 204 -9.02 -13.06 -14.89
CA ALA A 204 -8.75 -11.63 -14.75
C ALA A 204 -8.73 -11.21 -13.28
N ARG A 205 -9.71 -11.66 -12.47
CA ARG A 205 -9.78 -11.34 -11.03
C ARG A 205 -8.56 -11.85 -10.26
N VAL A 206 -8.13 -13.09 -10.47
CA VAL A 206 -6.94 -13.64 -9.79
C VAL A 206 -5.67 -12.92 -10.23
N SER A 207 -5.54 -12.61 -11.52
CA SER A 207 -4.39 -11.83 -12.04
C SER A 207 -4.32 -10.44 -11.43
N MET A 208 -5.48 -9.80 -11.24
CA MET A 208 -5.65 -8.51 -10.58
C MET A 208 -5.28 -8.57 -9.09
N GLN A 209 -5.77 -9.57 -8.36
CA GLN A 209 -5.39 -9.79 -6.96
C GLN A 209 -3.88 -10.00 -6.79
N ARG A 210 -3.26 -10.75 -7.70
CA ARG A 210 -1.81 -10.91 -7.74
C ARG A 210 -1.07 -9.60 -7.99
N ALA A 211 -1.57 -8.74 -8.90
CA ALA A 211 -1.00 -7.41 -9.12
C ALA A 211 -1.12 -6.52 -7.88
N ALA A 212 -2.27 -6.55 -7.20
CA ALA A 212 -2.49 -5.86 -5.93
C ALA A 212 -1.50 -6.34 -4.85
N ALA A 213 -1.31 -7.65 -4.74
CA ALA A 213 -0.37 -8.26 -3.80
C ALA A 213 1.09 -7.88 -4.10
N LEU A 214 1.48 -7.81 -5.39
CA LEU A 214 2.81 -7.32 -5.79
C LEU A 214 3.02 -5.86 -5.39
N LEU A 215 2.02 -5.01 -5.58
CA LEU A 215 2.08 -3.62 -5.11
C LEU A 215 2.19 -3.54 -3.59
N LYS A 216 1.35 -4.32 -2.88
CA LYS A 216 1.34 -4.42 -1.41
C LYS A 216 2.71 -4.82 -0.88
N ASN A 217 3.24 -5.94 -1.37
CA ASN A 217 4.51 -6.54 -0.95
C ASN A 217 5.73 -5.70 -1.33
N GLY A 218 5.68 -4.99 -2.47
CA GLY A 218 6.81 -4.19 -2.94
C GLY A 218 6.91 -2.82 -2.29
N SER A 219 5.77 -2.21 -1.93
CA SER A 219 5.70 -0.78 -1.60
C SER A 219 5.31 -0.49 -0.16
N ILE A 220 4.36 -1.25 0.40
CA ILE A 220 3.74 -0.89 1.68
C ILE A 220 3.89 -1.94 2.78
N GLU A 221 4.44 -3.11 2.46
CA GLU A 221 4.53 -4.26 3.36
C GLU A 221 5.26 -3.94 4.66
N GLU A 222 6.37 -3.21 4.60
CA GLU A 222 7.13 -2.84 5.79
C GLU A 222 6.29 -1.99 6.76
N TYR A 223 5.49 -1.05 6.25
CA TYR A 223 4.58 -0.24 7.06
C TYR A 223 3.47 -1.10 7.69
N ILE A 224 2.89 -2.02 6.92
CA ILE A 224 1.88 -2.97 7.42
C ILE A 224 2.49 -3.86 8.51
N PHE A 225 3.70 -4.36 8.28
CA PHE A 225 4.42 -5.21 9.21
C PHE A 225 4.65 -4.48 10.55
N ILE A 226 5.22 -3.27 10.50
CA ILE A 226 5.49 -2.46 11.70
C ILE A 226 4.18 -2.11 12.40
N TYR A 227 3.13 -1.75 11.66
CA TYR A 227 1.84 -1.42 12.25
C TYR A 227 1.20 -2.64 12.96
N ASN A 228 1.28 -3.82 12.36
CA ASN A 228 0.80 -5.05 13.00
C ASN A 228 1.61 -5.41 14.24
N GLN A 229 2.93 -5.20 14.23
CA GLN A 229 3.77 -5.37 15.42
C GLN A 229 3.42 -4.35 16.51
N ALA A 230 3.13 -3.10 16.14
CA ALA A 230 2.68 -2.07 17.08
C ALA A 230 1.35 -2.47 17.73
N LYS A 231 0.35 -2.89 16.93
CA LYS A 231 -0.94 -3.38 17.45
C LYS A 231 -0.78 -4.61 18.35
N ALA A 232 0.11 -5.53 17.99
CA ALA A 232 0.40 -6.71 18.81
C ALA A 232 0.96 -6.32 20.18
N ALA A 233 2.00 -5.48 20.21
CA ALA A 233 2.61 -5.01 21.44
C ALA A 233 1.62 -4.19 22.28
N ALA A 234 0.79 -3.36 21.63
CA ALA A 234 -0.26 -2.60 22.27
C ALA A 234 -1.35 -3.48 22.89
N ALA A 235 -1.75 -4.57 22.23
CA ALA A 235 -2.75 -5.47 22.79
C ALA A 235 -2.26 -6.17 24.06
N GLU A 236 -0.96 -6.42 24.19
CA GLU A 236 -0.35 -6.97 25.40
C GLU A 236 -0.17 -5.91 26.51
N ASN A 237 -0.03 -4.64 26.12
CA ASN A 237 0.28 -3.53 27.02
C ASN A 237 -0.81 -2.44 27.00
N PHE A 238 -2.07 -2.80 26.73
CA PHE A 238 -3.12 -1.85 26.35
C PHE A 238 -3.34 -0.74 27.39
N ASP A 239 -3.51 -1.14 28.65
CA ASP A 239 -3.75 -0.20 29.75
C ASP A 239 -2.55 0.75 29.95
N THR A 240 -1.33 0.27 29.69
CA THR A 240 -0.10 1.09 29.75
C THR A 240 -0.09 2.11 28.63
N VAL A 241 -0.39 1.70 27.39
CA VAL A 241 -0.44 2.61 26.24
C VAL A 241 -1.53 3.68 26.42
N VAL A 242 -2.73 3.29 26.88
CA VAL A 242 -3.81 4.25 27.17
C VAL A 242 -3.42 5.20 28.30
N GLY A 243 -2.72 4.72 29.33
CA GLY A 243 -2.22 5.57 30.42
C GLY A 243 -1.17 6.60 29.99
N MET A 244 -0.50 6.40 28.85
CA MET A 244 0.45 7.36 28.28
C MET A 244 -0.23 8.46 27.45
N MET A 245 -1.48 8.27 27.04
CA MET A 245 -2.19 9.24 26.20
C MET A 245 -2.65 10.45 27.00
N GLU A 246 -2.44 11.64 26.45
CA GLU A 246 -2.90 12.88 27.05
C GLU A 246 -4.27 13.33 26.50
N GLY A 247 -4.98 14.16 27.25
CA GLY A 247 -6.21 14.80 26.75
C GLY A 247 -7.42 13.86 26.52
N LEU A 248 -7.45 12.68 27.14
CA LEU A 248 -8.61 11.80 27.13
C LEU A 248 -9.67 12.27 28.14
N ASP A 249 -10.88 12.58 27.66
CA ASP A 249 -12.04 12.83 28.52
C ASP A 249 -12.58 11.53 29.14
N GLU A 250 -13.41 11.65 30.19
CA GLU A 250 -13.98 10.51 30.91
C GLU A 250 -14.87 9.62 30.02
N GLY A 251 -15.53 10.19 29.01
CA GLY A 251 -16.32 9.43 28.04
C GLY A 251 -15.44 8.49 27.23
N LYS A 252 -14.36 9.01 26.64
CA LYS A 252 -13.38 8.22 25.89
C LYS A 252 -12.69 7.18 26.76
N LYS A 253 -12.32 7.52 28.00
CA LYS A 253 -11.75 6.53 28.93
C LYS A 253 -12.71 5.36 29.17
N SER A 254 -14.00 5.63 29.32
CA SER A 254 -15.02 4.58 29.46
C SER A 254 -15.15 3.71 28.21
N GLU A 255 -15.08 4.30 27.00
CA GLU A 255 -15.10 3.53 25.76
C GLU A 255 -13.83 2.69 25.57
N LEU A 256 -12.66 3.26 25.89
CA LEU A 256 -11.38 2.54 25.87
C LEU A 256 -11.34 1.39 26.88
N ALA A 257 -12.01 1.51 28.03
CA ALA A 257 -12.15 0.40 28.97
C ALA A 257 -12.88 -0.80 28.35
N LYS A 258 -13.93 -0.57 27.54
CA LYS A 258 -14.63 -1.65 26.81
C LYS A 258 -13.75 -2.31 25.75
N VAL A 259 -12.88 -1.52 25.10
CA VAL A 259 -11.87 -2.06 24.19
C VAL A 259 -10.85 -2.91 24.95
N SER A 260 -10.37 -2.43 26.12
CA SER A 260 -9.46 -3.19 27.00
C SER A 260 -10.08 -4.53 27.41
N GLU A 261 -11.36 -4.55 27.80
CA GLU A 261 -12.09 -5.78 28.14
C GLU A 261 -12.15 -6.74 26.94
N SER A 262 -12.44 -6.23 25.74
CA SER A 262 -12.49 -7.03 24.51
C SER A 262 -11.13 -7.63 24.16
N VAL A 263 -10.05 -6.87 24.32
CA VAL A 263 -8.67 -7.34 24.12
C VAL A 263 -8.29 -8.39 25.16
N LYS A 264 -8.68 -8.22 26.43
CA LYS A 264 -8.43 -9.20 27.50
C LYS A 264 -9.22 -10.49 27.33
N ALA A 265 -10.43 -10.41 26.77
CA ALA A 265 -11.28 -11.56 26.49
C ALA A 265 -10.80 -12.38 25.27
N ALA A 266 -9.99 -11.80 24.39
CA ALA A 266 -9.50 -12.46 23.17
C ALA A 266 -8.39 -13.49 23.47
N SER A 267 -8.54 -14.69 22.91
CA SER A 267 -7.66 -15.82 23.20
C SER A 267 -6.40 -15.88 22.32
N THR A 268 -6.48 -15.44 21.06
CA THR A 268 -5.35 -15.49 20.13
C THR A 268 -4.75 -14.11 19.88
N LYS A 269 -3.48 -14.06 19.45
CA LYS A 269 -2.82 -12.81 19.05
C LYS A 269 -3.60 -12.08 17.95
N ALA A 270 -4.15 -12.82 16.98
CA ALA A 270 -4.95 -12.28 15.89
C ALA A 270 -6.26 -11.66 16.41
N ASP A 271 -6.97 -12.36 17.30
CA ASP A 271 -8.21 -11.87 17.90
C ASP A 271 -7.98 -10.62 18.76
N LYS A 272 -6.86 -10.60 19.50
CA LYS A 272 -6.44 -9.43 20.28
C LYS A 272 -6.19 -8.21 19.40
N ILE A 273 -5.50 -8.38 18.27
CA ILE A 273 -5.31 -7.31 17.28
C ILE A 273 -6.65 -6.87 16.68
N ALA A 274 -7.53 -7.81 16.35
CA ALA A 274 -8.85 -7.49 15.80
C ALA A 274 -9.73 -6.72 16.80
N ALA A 275 -9.62 -7.02 18.11
CA ALA A 275 -10.32 -6.34 19.18
C ALA A 275 -9.91 -4.86 19.34
N LEU A 276 -8.78 -4.43 18.76
CA LEU A 276 -8.35 -3.02 18.75
C LEU A 276 -9.06 -2.18 17.68
N ARG A 277 -9.76 -2.79 16.71
CA ARG A 277 -10.42 -2.06 15.61
C ARG A 277 -11.35 -0.93 16.07
N PRO A 278 -12.16 -1.07 17.15
CA PRO A 278 -13.05 -0.01 17.62
C PRO A 278 -12.32 1.28 18.06
N LEU A 279 -11.01 1.24 18.33
CA LEU A 279 -10.23 2.45 18.63
C LEU A 279 -10.38 3.53 17.55
N ARG A 280 -10.61 3.12 16.30
CA ARG A 280 -10.81 4.06 15.19
C ARG A 280 -11.98 5.01 15.40
N ASP A 281 -13.05 4.49 16.01
CA ASP A 281 -14.30 5.21 16.17
C ASP A 281 -14.32 6.01 17.49
N VAL A 282 -13.53 5.56 18.48
CA VAL A 282 -13.39 6.21 19.80
C VAL A 282 -12.39 7.38 19.77
N LEU A 283 -11.28 7.22 19.05
CA LEU A 283 -10.18 8.17 19.03
C LEU A 283 -10.20 9.04 17.78
N THR A 284 -9.94 10.33 17.96
CA THR A 284 -9.68 11.24 16.83
C THR A 284 -8.41 10.85 16.08
N ILE A 285 -8.23 11.32 14.84
CA ILE A 285 -7.03 10.99 14.06
C ILE A 285 -5.73 11.33 14.80
N ASP A 286 -5.66 12.50 15.46
CA ASP A 286 -4.45 12.91 16.18
C ASP A 286 -4.18 12.03 17.40
N GLN A 287 -5.24 11.64 18.12
CA GLN A 287 -5.14 10.68 19.23
C GLN A 287 -4.74 9.29 18.76
N ARG A 288 -5.14 8.86 17.56
CA ARG A 288 -4.68 7.59 16.98
C ARG A 288 -3.20 7.65 16.59
N LYS A 289 -2.75 8.79 16.06
CA LYS A 289 -1.31 9.02 15.80
C LYS A 289 -0.49 8.93 17.08
N GLU A 290 -0.96 9.59 18.14
CA GLU A 290 -0.34 9.52 19.48
C GLU A 290 -0.35 8.09 20.02
N TRP A 291 -1.49 7.41 20.00
CA TRP A 291 -1.61 6.01 20.40
C TRP A 291 -0.59 5.12 19.68
N VAL A 292 -0.50 5.21 18.34
CA VAL A 292 0.48 4.45 17.55
C VAL A 292 1.93 4.78 17.96
N ARG A 293 2.27 6.05 18.23
CA ARG A 293 3.62 6.41 18.72
C ARG A 293 3.96 5.68 20.03
N HIS A 294 3.02 5.62 20.97
CA HIS A 294 3.23 4.89 22.22
C HIS A 294 3.32 3.38 21.98
N CYS A 295 2.56 2.83 21.04
CA CYS A 295 2.65 1.42 20.66
C CYS A 295 4.03 1.07 20.09
N LEU A 296 4.61 1.95 19.27
CA LEU A 296 5.92 1.73 18.64
C LEU A 296 7.06 1.65 19.67
N ILE A 297 6.95 2.37 20.80
CA ILE A 297 7.91 2.29 21.92
C ILE A 297 7.90 0.89 22.57
N MET A 298 6.77 0.19 22.50
CA MET A 298 6.60 -1.14 23.11
C MET A 298 7.16 -2.28 22.24
N ILE A 299 7.57 -2.00 21.00
CA ILE A 299 8.14 -3.02 20.11
C ILE A 299 9.58 -3.31 20.57
N PRO A 300 9.92 -4.57 20.88
CA PRO A 300 11.31 -4.96 21.15
C PRO A 300 12.22 -4.59 19.98
N GLN A 301 13.31 -3.88 20.28
CA GLN A 301 14.32 -3.46 19.30
C GLN A 301 15.30 -4.58 18.95
#